data_AF-A0A0K0ME06-F1
#
_entry.id   AF-A0A0K0ME06-F1
#
_cell.length_a   1.000
_cell.length_b   1.000
_cell.length_c   1.000
_cell.angle_alpha   90.00
_cell.angle_beta   90.00
_cell.angle_gamma   90.00
#
_symmetry.space_group_name_H-M   'P 1'
#
loop_
_entity.id
_entity.type
_entity.pdbx_description
1 polymer ?
#
loop_
_entity_poly.entity_id
_entity_poly.type
_entity_poly.pdbx_seq_one_letter_code
_entity_poly.pdbx_strand_id
1 'polypeptide(L)'
;MLSNPIFAVTNPAPKIEQGLQQVQTFLTGLIVAVGICAGVWIVIKKLPGIDDPMVKNELFRGVGMVLAGVAVGAALVWLVPWVFNLFQ
;
A
#
# COMPACT_ATOMS: atom_id res chain seq x y z
N MET A 1 -48.49 -1.19 7.13
CA MET A 1 -48.17 -2.21 8.15
C MET A 1 -46.66 -2.41 8.11
N LEU A 2 -45.97 -1.95 9.17
CA LEU A 2 -44.62 -2.30 9.63
C LEU A 2 -43.50 -2.48 8.59
N SER A 3 -42.83 -1.38 8.26
CA SER A 3 -41.41 -1.41 7.84
C SER A 3 -40.60 -1.93 9.03
N ASN A 4 -40.27 -3.22 9.00
CA ASN A 4 -39.65 -3.97 10.09
C ASN A 4 -38.21 -3.44 10.33
N PRO A 5 -37.93 -2.67 11.40
CA PRO A 5 -36.61 -2.07 11.61
C PRO A 5 -35.53 -3.10 12.00
N ILE A 6 -35.92 -4.36 12.20
CA ILE A 6 -35.03 -5.46 12.58
C ILE A 6 -34.11 -5.88 11.41
N PHE A 7 -34.52 -5.75 10.15
CA PHE A 7 -33.65 -6.10 9.01
C PHE A 7 -32.59 -5.03 8.71
N ALA A 8 -32.70 -3.83 9.29
CA ALA A 8 -31.66 -2.81 9.19
C ALA A 8 -30.54 -2.99 10.24
N VAL A 9 -30.76 -3.80 11.27
CA VAL A 9 -29.79 -4.07 12.36
C VAL A 9 -29.01 -5.38 12.15
N THR A 10 -29.36 -6.19 11.13
CA THR A 10 -28.71 -7.49 10.86
C THR A 10 -27.81 -7.49 9.62
N ASN A 11 -27.54 -6.34 9.00
CA ASN A 11 -26.55 -6.25 7.93
C ASN A 11 -25.20 -5.77 8.53
N PRO A 12 -24.27 -6.67 8.90
CA PRO A 12 -22.91 -6.28 9.25
C PRO A 12 -22.13 -5.76 8.03
N ALA A 13 -22.66 -5.94 6.82
CA ALA A 13 -22.04 -5.54 5.55
C ALA A 13 -21.49 -4.09 5.53
N PRO A 14 -22.26 -3.04 5.84
CA PRO A 14 -21.74 -1.66 5.83
C PRO A 14 -20.65 -1.41 6.89
N LYS A 15 -20.70 -2.09 8.03
CA LYS A 15 -19.66 -2.01 9.07
C LYS A 15 -18.37 -2.72 8.66
N ILE A 16 -18.50 -3.82 7.91
CA ILE A 16 -17.37 -4.57 7.35
C ILE A 16 -16.70 -3.75 6.23
N GLU A 17 -17.48 -3.11 5.34
CA GLU A 17 -16.93 -2.26 4.28
C GLU A 17 -16.18 -1.04 4.83
N GLN A 18 -16.73 -0.37 5.85
CA GLN A 18 -16.06 0.74 6.51
C GLN A 18 -14.78 0.31 7.23
N GLY A 19 -14.81 -0.84 7.91
CA GLY A 19 -13.63 -1.42 8.55
C GLY A 19 -12.55 -1.78 7.52
N LEU A 20 -12.95 -2.32 6.37
CA LEU A 20 -12.03 -2.71 5.31
C LEU A 20 -11.35 -1.49 4.66
N GLN A 21 -12.09 -0.40 4.41
CA GLN A 21 -11.51 0.85 3.90
C GLN A 21 -10.52 1.50 4.89
N GLN A 22 -10.83 1.47 6.19
CA GLN A 22 -9.93 2.02 7.21
C GLN A 22 -8.62 1.21 7.30
N VAL A 23 -8.72 -0.12 7.25
CA VAL A 23 -7.57 -1.02 7.23
C VAL A 23 -6.74 -0.84 5.96
N GLN A 24 -7.38 -0.70 4.79
CA GLN A 24 -6.68 -0.40 3.53
C GLN A 24 -5.88 0.90 3.60
N THR A 25 -6.47 1.95 4.16
CA THR A 25 -5.81 3.25 4.29
C THR A 25 -4.61 3.17 5.23
N PHE A 26 -4.76 2.47 6.35
CA PHE A 26 -3.68 2.27 7.32
C PHE A 26 -2.53 1.42 6.76
N LEU A 27 -2.82 0.29 6.11
CA LEU A 27 -1.79 -0.55 5.49
C LEU A 27 -1.04 0.21 4.38
N THR A 28 -1.76 0.96 3.53
CA THR A 28 -1.13 1.75 2.47
C THR A 28 -0.21 2.83 3.05
N GLY A 29 -0.66 3.54 4.08
CA GLY A 29 0.16 4.54 4.78
C GLY A 29 1.43 3.94 5.38
N LEU A 30 1.34 2.76 5.98
CA LEU A 30 2.49 2.06 6.56
C LEU A 30 3.50 1.61 5.49
N ILE A 31 3.02 1.06 4.37
CA ILE A 31 3.86 0.64 3.24
C ILE A 31 4.62 1.84 2.65
N VAL A 32 3.94 2.97 2.47
CA VAL A 32 4.57 4.21 1.96
C VAL A 32 5.61 4.74 2.95
N ALA A 33 5.31 4.76 4.25
CA ALA A 33 6.25 5.22 5.27
C ALA A 33 7.53 4.38 5.30
N VAL A 34 7.41 3.04 5.29
CA VAL A 34 8.57 2.13 5.22
C VAL A 34 9.33 2.32 3.89
N GLY A 35 8.61 2.53 2.80
CA GLY A 35 9.16 2.84 1.49
C GLY A 35 10.06 4.06 1.45
N ILE A 36 9.61 5.16 2.05
CA ILE A 36 10.37 6.41 2.14
C ILE A 36 11.62 6.20 3.00
N CYS A 37 11.49 5.55 4.16
CA CYS A 37 12.64 5.27 5.04
C CYS A 37 13.70 4.41 4.34
N ALA A 38 13.31 3.35 3.63
CA ALA A 38 14.22 2.50 2.89
C ALA A 38 14.87 3.23 1.70
N GLY A 39 14.09 4.02 0.95
CA GLY A 39 14.58 4.78 -0.20
C GLY A 39 15.60 5.86 0.19
N VAL A 40 15.30 6.63 1.24
CA VAL A 40 16.23 7.65 1.77
C VAL A 40 17.53 7.02 2.26
N TRP A 41 17.46 5.86 2.92
CA TRP A 41 18.64 5.15 3.39
C TRP A 41 19.57 4.70 2.25
N ILE A 42 19.01 4.23 1.13
CA ILE A 42 19.78 3.84 -0.06
C ILE A 42 20.47 5.06 -0.68
N VAL A 43 19.76 6.19 -0.78
CA VAL A 43 20.30 7.44 -1.34
C VAL A 43 21.49 7.93 -0.51
N ILE A 44 21.36 7.99 0.83
CA ILE A 44 22.42 8.44 1.73
C ILE A 44 23.69 7.58 1.58
N LYS A 45 23.54 6.25 1.44
CA LYS A 45 24.69 5.34 1.33
C LYS A 45 25.41 5.41 0.00
N LYS A 46 24.74 5.75 -1.10
CA LYS A 46 25.34 5.76 -2.45
C LYS A 46 25.66 7.16 -2.99
N LEU A 47 25.21 8.23 -2.34
CA LEU A 47 25.62 9.62 -2.62
C LEU A 47 27.13 9.90 -2.56
N PRO A 48 27.92 9.41 -1.58
CA PRO A 48 29.35 9.77 -1.49
C PRO A 48 30.22 9.16 -2.60
N GLY A 49 29.68 8.25 -3.43
CA GLY A 49 30.37 7.67 -4.59
C GLY A 49 29.66 8.00 -5.90
N ILE A 50 28.78 9.00 -5.95
CA ILE A 50 27.96 9.33 -7.12
C ILE A 50 28.80 9.77 -8.33
N ASP A 51 30.05 10.14 -8.10
CA ASP A 51 31.00 10.58 -9.11
C ASP A 51 31.36 9.41 -10.06
N ASP A 52 31.21 8.17 -9.59
CA ASP A 52 31.38 6.96 -10.39
C ASP A 52 30.09 6.59 -11.15
N PRO A 53 30.15 6.41 -12.49
CA PRO A 53 28.97 6.10 -13.31
C PRO A 53 28.31 4.77 -12.92
N MET A 54 29.10 3.82 -12.41
CA MET A 54 28.60 2.52 -11.94
C MET A 54 27.78 2.64 -10.65
N VAL A 55 28.24 3.46 -9.70
CA VAL A 55 27.57 3.68 -8.42
C VAL A 55 26.27 4.47 -8.59
N LYS A 56 26.24 5.44 -9.53
CA LYS A 56 25.00 6.11 -9.96
C LYS A 56 23.96 5.13 -10.48
N ASN A 57 24.35 4.24 -11.38
CA ASN A 57 23.41 3.27 -11.96
C ASN A 57 22.83 2.33 -10.88
N GLU A 58 23.66 1.92 -9.92
CA GLU A 58 23.20 1.12 -8.77
C GLU A 58 22.31 1.90 -7.80
N LEU A 59 22.56 3.20 -7.59
CA LEU A 59 21.71 4.06 -6.78
C LEU A 59 20.32 4.18 -7.41
N PHE A 60 20.25 4.50 -8.71
CA PHE A 60 18.97 4.61 -9.42
C PHE A 60 18.23 3.27 -9.49
N ARG A 61 18.96 2.17 -9.69
CA ARG A 61 18.38 0.83 -9.64
C ARG A 61 17.84 0.50 -8.25
N GLY A 62 18.59 0.80 -7.19
CA GLY A 62 18.17 0.55 -5.81
C GLY A 62 16.94 1.36 -5.42
N VAL A 63 16.92 2.65 -5.74
CA VAL A 63 15.78 3.54 -5.52
C VAL A 63 14.57 3.10 -6.35
N GLY A 64 14.79 2.74 -7.62
CA GLY A 64 13.74 2.24 -8.51
C GLY A 64 13.11 0.94 -8.01
N MET A 65 13.90 0.01 -7.47
CA MET A 65 13.41 -1.24 -6.87
C MET A 65 12.60 -0.99 -5.60
N VAL A 66 13.02 -0.04 -4.75
CA VAL A 66 12.24 0.35 -3.57
C VAL A 66 10.92 1.00 -3.97
N LEU A 67 10.94 1.93 -4.94
CA LEU A 67 9.72 2.54 -5.45
C LEU A 67 8.77 1.52 -6.09
N ALA A 68 9.30 0.57 -6.86
CA ALA A 68 8.51 -0.52 -7.42
C ALA A 68 7.90 -1.40 -6.32
N GLY A 69 8.67 -1.74 -5.27
CA GLY A 69 8.17 -2.50 -4.13
C GLY A 69 7.04 -1.77 -3.37
N VAL A 70 7.17 -0.46 -3.18
CA VAL A 70 6.14 0.38 -2.54
C VAL A 70 4.90 0.49 -3.42
N ALA A 71 5.09 0.72 -4.71
CA ALA A 71 3.99 0.81 -5.67
C ALA A 71 3.22 -0.51 -5.74
N VAL A 72 3.91 -1.65 -5.79
CA VAL A 72 3.28 -2.99 -5.77
C VAL A 72 2.61 -3.26 -4.42
N GLY A 73 3.24 -2.92 -3.30
CA GLY A 73 2.66 -3.10 -1.97
C GLY A 73 1.37 -2.30 -1.79
N ALA A 74 1.38 -1.01 -2.12
CA ALA A 74 0.17 -0.19 -2.17
C ALA A 74 -0.83 -0.75 -3.18
N ALA A 75 -0.32 -1.25 -4.32
CA ALA A 75 -1.16 -1.82 -5.35
C ALA A 75 -1.78 -3.19 -4.98
N LEU A 76 -1.36 -3.84 -3.91
CA LEU A 76 -2.04 -5.04 -3.44
C LEU A 76 -3.19 -4.69 -2.50
N VAL A 77 -3.07 -3.59 -1.75
CA VAL A 77 -4.07 -3.19 -0.74
C VAL A 77 -5.44 -2.88 -1.37
N TRP A 78 -5.46 -2.24 -2.54
CA TRP A 78 -6.68 -1.97 -3.32
C TRP A 78 -7.13 -3.14 -4.23
N LEU A 79 -6.18 -3.91 -4.79
CA LEU A 79 -6.49 -4.96 -5.78
C LEU A 79 -6.99 -6.25 -5.14
N VAL A 80 -6.45 -6.63 -3.97
CA VAL A 80 -6.87 -7.83 -3.24
C VAL A 80 -8.38 -7.81 -2.90
N PRO A 81 -8.95 -6.74 -2.31
CA PRO A 81 -10.39 -6.64 -2.08
C PRO A 81 -11.26 -6.74 -3.34
N TRP A 82 -10.79 -6.19 -4.47
CA TRP A 82 -11.51 -6.26 -5.73
C TRP A 82 -11.54 -7.70 -6.27
N VAL A 83 -10.39 -8.39 -6.26
CA VAL A 83 -10.28 -9.80 -6.67
C VAL A 83 -11.17 -10.70 -5.80
N PHE A 84 -11.20 -10.49 -4.48
CA PHE A 84 -12.09 -11.26 -3.59
C PHE A 84 -13.58 -11.08 -3.93
N ASN A 85 -14.01 -9.88 -4.33
CA ASN A 85 -15.39 -9.64 -4.76
C ASN A 85 -15.74 -10.32 -6.10
N LEU A 86 -14.76 -10.67 -6.95
CA LEU A 86 -15.02 -11.36 -8.22
C LEU A 86 -15.31 -12.86 -8.06
N PHE A 87 -14.85 -13.45 -6.95
CA PHE A 87 -15.08 -14.86 -6.63
C PHE A 87 -16.32 -15.09 -5.76
N GLN A 88 -17.08 -14.03 -5.47
CA GLN A 88 -18.29 -14.03 -4.67
C GLN A 88 -19.53 -13.81 -5.55
#